data_AF-F7VI34-F1
#
_entry.id   AF-F7VI34-F1
#
_cell.length_a   1.000
_cell.length_b   1.000
_cell.length_c   1.000
_cell.angle_alpha   90.00
_cell.angle_beta   90.00
_cell.angle_gamma   90.00
#
_symmetry.space_group_name_H-M   'P 1'
#
loop_
_entity.id
_entity.type
_entity.pdbx_description
1 polymer ?
#
loop_
_entity_poly.entity_id
_entity_poly.type
_entity_poly.pdbx_seq_one_letter_code
_entity_poly.pdbx_strand_id
1 'polypeptide(L)'
;MDDRRTLGVLVGSVMVLHANQMQPVTTHLTDADLSGWHGLEQGGVRWTNGNAVLPLGDAPTQGVSMLTLQILAAGPYDVKQDSAETCRRIMQK
;
A
#
# COMPACT_ATOMS: atom_id res chain seq x y z
N MET A 1 4.58 -9.95 25.01
CA MET A 1 5.43 -9.45 23.92
C MET A 1 4.51 -8.64 23.03
N ASP A 2 4.41 -7.35 23.32
CA ASP A 2 3.53 -6.43 22.61
C ASP A 2 4.34 -5.81 21.48
N ASP A 3 4.22 -6.36 20.28
CA ASP A 3 4.89 -5.84 19.08
C ASP A 3 4.15 -4.58 18.62
N ARG A 4 4.30 -3.49 19.39
CA ARG A 4 3.68 -2.16 19.17
C ARG A 4 4.27 -1.43 17.97
N ARG A 5 4.75 -2.16 16.97
CA ARG A 5 5.12 -1.53 15.70
C ARG A 5 3.83 -1.05 15.05
N THR A 6 3.82 0.19 14.59
CA THR A 6 2.75 0.67 13.72
C THR A 6 2.87 -0.10 12.41
N LEU A 7 2.08 -1.16 12.29
CA LEU A 7 2.01 -2.00 11.11
C LEU A 7 0.88 -1.50 10.22
N GLY A 8 1.21 -1.20 8.97
CA GLY A 8 0.24 -0.90 7.92
C GLY A 8 -0.33 -2.20 7.37
N VAL A 9 0.19 -2.63 6.23
CA VAL A 9 -0.21 -3.88 5.55
C VAL A 9 1.01 -4.74 5.26
N LEU A 10 0.83 -6.06 5.37
CA LEU A 10 1.81 -7.04 4.94
C LEU A 10 1.57 -7.33 3.47
N VAL A 11 2.51 -6.89 2.64
CA VAL A 11 2.42 -7.03 1.18
C VAL A 11 3.30 -8.21 0.75
N GLY A 12 2.75 -9.07 -0.10
CA GLY A 12 3.44 -10.18 -0.73
C GLY A 12 3.77 -9.87 -2.19
N SER A 13 3.19 -10.66 -3.09
CA SER A 13 3.40 -10.51 -4.53
C SER A 13 2.83 -9.19 -5.05
N VAL A 14 3.61 -8.51 -5.89
CA VAL A 14 3.24 -7.27 -6.55
C VAL A 14 3.45 -7.42 -8.05
N MET A 15 2.43 -7.07 -8.83
CA MET A 15 2.45 -7.18 -10.29
C MET A 15 1.90 -5.91 -10.93
N VAL A 16 2.51 -5.48 -12.02
CA VAL A 16 1.99 -4.43 -12.90
C VAL A 16 1.62 -5.05 -14.24
N LEU A 17 0.38 -4.86 -14.67
CA LEU A 17 -0.09 -5.18 -16.01
C LEU A 17 -0.06 -3.90 -16.86
N HIS A 18 0.65 -3.94 -17.98
CA HIS A 18 0.69 -2.84 -18.94
C HIS A 18 0.74 -3.36 -20.38
N ALA A 19 -0.07 -2.77 -21.28
CA ALA A 19 -0.12 -3.11 -22.72
C ALA A 19 -0.15 -4.62 -23.05
N ASN A 20 -0.69 -5.44 -22.14
CA ASN A 20 -0.74 -6.91 -22.18
C ASN A 20 0.49 -7.69 -21.65
N GLN A 21 1.40 -7.03 -20.94
CA GLN A 21 2.52 -7.65 -20.24
C GLN A 21 2.36 -7.51 -18.73
N MET A 22 2.47 -8.63 -18.01
CA MET A 22 2.49 -8.66 -16.56
C MET A 22 3.94 -8.71 -16.08
N GLN A 23 4.34 -7.75 -15.27
CA GLN A 23 5.71 -7.61 -14.75
C GLN A 23 5.70 -7.64 -13.22
N PRO A 24 6.55 -8.47 -12.59
CA PRO A 24 6.70 -8.45 -11.14
C PRO A 24 7.45 -7.20 -10.68
N VAL A 25 6.97 -6.58 -9.61
CA VAL A 25 7.70 -5.53 -8.90
C VAL A 25 8.25 -6.16 -7.63
N THR A 26 9.58 -6.21 -7.51
CA THR A 26 10.28 -6.84 -6.39
C THR A 26 11.09 -5.86 -5.56
N THR A 27 11.06 -4.57 -5.89
CA THR A 27 11.82 -3.50 -5.20
C THR A 27 11.50 -3.47 -3.71
N HIS A 28 10.25 -3.72 -3.32
CA HIS A 28 9.87 -3.82 -1.90
C HIS A 28 10.52 -5.00 -1.18
N LEU A 29 11.04 -6.01 -1.89
CA LEU A 29 11.72 -7.18 -1.32
C LEU A 29 13.25 -7.08 -1.37
N THR A 30 13.80 -6.09 -2.09
CA THR A 30 15.25 -5.99 -2.32
C THR A 30 15.86 -4.70 -1.77
N ASP A 31 15.11 -3.59 -1.77
CA ASP A 31 15.60 -2.29 -1.30
C ASP A 31 15.29 -2.09 0.19
N ALA A 32 16.32 -2.23 1.03
CA ALA A 32 16.17 -2.06 2.48
C ALA A 32 15.78 -0.63 2.89
N ASP A 33 16.15 0.38 2.11
CA ASP A 33 15.98 1.80 2.44
C ASP A 33 14.70 2.40 1.84
N LEU A 34 13.80 1.54 1.35
CA LEU A 34 12.58 1.96 0.71
C LEU A 34 11.62 2.66 1.68
N SER A 35 11.35 3.93 1.41
CA SER A 35 10.56 4.79 2.29
C SER A 35 9.17 4.20 2.58
N GLY A 36 8.85 4.14 3.88
CA GLY A 36 7.55 3.66 4.34
C GLY A 36 7.39 2.14 4.45
N TRP A 37 8.46 1.40 4.22
CA TRP A 37 8.53 -0.04 4.46
C TRP A 37 9.33 -0.33 5.74
N HIS A 38 9.01 -1.43 6.42
CA HIS A 38 9.83 -1.94 7.52
C HIS A 38 11.12 -2.58 6.99
N GLY A 39 11.96 -3.19 7.82
CA GLY A 39 13.16 -3.89 7.33
C GLY A 39 12.84 -5.02 6.33
N LEU A 40 13.84 -5.51 5.60
CA LEU A 40 13.67 -6.68 4.75
C LEU A 40 13.34 -7.91 5.59
N GLU A 41 12.37 -8.71 5.13
CA GLU A 41 11.95 -9.95 5.76
C GLU A 41 12.26 -11.14 4.87
N GLN A 42 12.44 -12.31 5.48
CA GLN A 42 12.54 -13.56 4.71
C GLN A 42 11.15 -14.04 4.30
N GLY A 43 11.03 -14.57 3.08
CA GLY A 43 9.78 -15.19 2.61
C GLY A 43 9.00 -14.39 1.57
N GLY A 44 9.58 -13.33 0.99
CA GLY A 44 8.97 -12.62 -0.13
C GLY A 44 7.76 -11.76 0.25
N VAL A 45 7.71 -11.33 1.51
CA VAL A 45 6.69 -10.43 2.05
C VAL A 45 7.38 -9.29 2.81
N ARG A 46 6.69 -8.17 2.99
CA ARG A 46 7.20 -7.07 3.81
C ARG A 46 6.08 -6.20 4.37
N TRP A 47 6.20 -5.83 5.63
CA TRP A 47 5.29 -4.87 6.25
C TRP A 47 5.55 -3.44 5.77
N THR A 48 4.46 -2.69 5.54
CA THR A 48 4.49 -1.22 5.45
C THR A 48 4.33 -0.59 6.83
N ASN A 49 4.76 0.67 6.99
CA ASN A 49 4.60 1.45 8.22
C ASN A 49 3.39 2.39 8.21
N GLY A 50 2.51 2.26 7.20
CA GLY A 50 1.29 3.05 7.03
C GLY A 50 1.28 3.94 5.77
N ASN A 51 2.44 4.34 5.25
CA ASN A 51 2.53 5.08 3.98
C ASN A 51 3.81 4.71 3.23
N ALA A 52 3.70 3.80 2.25
CA ALA A 52 4.83 3.17 1.60
C ALA A 52 4.98 3.55 0.14
N VAL A 53 6.21 3.88 -0.26
CA VAL A 53 6.56 4.18 -1.65
C VAL A 53 6.88 2.89 -2.39
N LEU A 54 6.20 2.63 -3.50
CA LEU A 54 6.46 1.48 -4.35
C LEU A 54 6.91 1.95 -5.74
N PRO A 55 8.22 1.88 -6.05
CA PRO A 55 8.73 2.22 -7.37
C PRO A 55 8.27 1.17 -8.38
N LEU A 56 7.51 1.60 -9.40
CA LEU A 56 6.99 0.73 -10.46
C LEU A 56 7.96 0.58 -11.65
N GLY A 57 9.16 1.17 -11.55
CA GLY A 57 10.15 1.19 -12.62
C GLY A 57 9.73 2.04 -13.82
N ASP A 58 10.24 1.69 -14.99
CA ASP A 58 9.87 2.29 -16.29
C ASP A 58 8.48 1.82 -16.76
N ALA A 59 7.49 1.89 -15.87
CA ALA A 59 6.10 1.69 -16.24
C ALA A 59 5.77 2.67 -17.38
N PRO A 60 5.32 2.20 -18.56
CA PRO A 60 5.19 3.08 -19.70
C PRO A 60 4.21 4.19 -19.39
N THR A 61 4.64 5.42 -19.65
CA THR A 61 3.93 6.66 -19.28
C THR A 61 2.67 6.89 -20.10
N GLN A 62 2.37 6.02 -21.07
CA GLN A 62 1.22 6.14 -21.97
C GLN A 62 0.33 4.90 -21.90
N GLY A 63 -0.96 5.10 -21.70
CA GLY A 63 -1.97 4.04 -21.67
C GLY A 63 -2.45 3.69 -20.27
N VAL A 64 -3.30 2.67 -20.18
CA VAL A 64 -3.85 2.17 -18.91
C VAL A 64 -2.96 1.05 -18.38
N SER A 65 -2.59 1.15 -17.11
CA SER A 65 -1.90 0.10 -16.36
C SER A 65 -2.70 -0.32 -15.14
N MET A 66 -2.62 -1.60 -14.77
CA MET A 66 -3.26 -2.14 -13.57
C MET A 66 -2.19 -2.63 -12.60
N LEU A 67 -2.22 -2.14 -11.36
CA LEU A 67 -1.39 -2.62 -10.26
C LEU A 67 -2.17 -3.65 -9.45
N THR A 68 -1.54 -4.80 -9.18
CA THR A 68 -2.07 -5.85 -8.33
C THR A 68 -1.15 -6.07 -7.13
N LEU A 69 -1.72 -6.02 -5.92
CA LEU A 69 -1.04 -6.21 -4.65
C LEU A 69 -1.66 -7.38 -3.90
N GLN A 70 -0.84 -8.31 -3.42
CA GLN A 70 -1.28 -9.34 -2.48
C GLN A 70 -1.15 -8.82 -1.05
N ILE A 71 -2.28 -8.64 -0.36
CA ILE A 71 -2.32 -8.26 1.05
C ILE A 71 -2.53 -9.52 1.89
N LEU A 72 -1.55 -9.88 2.72
CA LEU A 72 -1.60 -11.08 3.57
C LEU A 72 -2.12 -10.80 4.98
N ALA A 73 -1.87 -9.59 5.47
CA ALA A 73 -2.33 -9.12 6.78
C ALA A 73 -2.43 -7.59 6.76
N ALA A 74 -3.21 -7.05 7.69
CA ALA A 74 -3.31 -5.62 7.91
C ALA A 74 -3.31 -5.34 9.42
N GLY A 75 -2.65 -4.26 9.82
CA GLY A 75 -2.84 -3.64 11.12
C GLY A 75 -4.19 -2.93 11.20
N PRO A 76 -4.55 -2.39 12.37
CA PRO A 76 -5.79 -1.65 12.54
C PRO A 76 -5.85 -0.45 11.58
N TYR A 77 -6.92 -0.39 10.79
CA TYR A 77 -7.24 0.78 9.98
C TYR A 77 -7.89 1.84 10.89
N ASP A 78 -7.08 2.76 11.42
CA ASP A 78 -7.61 3.96 12.07
C ASP A 78 -8.22 4.86 11.00
N VAL A 79 -9.47 4.57 10.63
CA VAL A 79 -10.31 5.51 9.90
C VAL A 79 -10.50 6.68 10.86
N LYS A 80 -9.72 7.75 10.67
CA LYS A 80 -10.07 9.03 11.28
C LYS A 80 -11.46 9.33 10.77
N GLN A 81 -12.44 9.22 11.65
CA GLN A 81 -13.80 9.59 11.35
C GLN A 81 -13.76 11.09 11.14
N ASP A 82 -13.60 11.49 9.88
CA ASP A 82 -13.71 12.87 9.49
C ASP A 82 -15.12 13.25 9.90
N SER A 83 -15.21 14.08 10.94
CA SER A 83 -16.47 14.48 11.52
C SER A 83 -17.20 15.25 10.42
N ALA A 84 -18.04 14.54 9.66
CA ALA A 84 -19.03 15.10 8.76
C ALA A 84 -20.12 15.80 9.60
N GLU A 85 -19.70 16.75 10.42
CA GLU A 85 -20.56 17.66 11.16
C GLU A 85 -20.58 18.96 10.35
N THR A 86 -21.47 19.03 9.35
CA THR A 86 -22.33 20.18 8.99
C THR A 86 -22.92 19.98 7.59
N CYS A 87 -23.89 19.07 7.45
CA CYS A 87 -24.93 19.16 6.42
C CYS A 87 -26.32 18.92 7.05
N ARG A 88 -26.58 19.53 8.22
CA ARG A 88 -27.87 19.41 8.92
C ARG A 88 -28.58 20.73 9.23
N ARG A 89 -28.38 21.79 8.44
CA ARG A 89 -29.11 23.06 8.63
C ARG A 89 -29.83 23.63 7.40
N ILE A 90 -30.19 22.84 6.39
CA ILE A 90 -31.11 23.34 5.35
C ILE A 90 -32.22 22.33 5.07
N MET A 91 -32.99 21.98 6.11
CA MET A 91 -34.35 21.40 5.97
C MET A 91 -35.22 21.75 7.20
N GLN A 92 -35.28 23.02 7.60
CA GLN A 92 -36.38 23.48 8.46
C GLN A 92 -36.92 24.83 8.00
N LYS A 93 -38.16 24.76 7.52
CA LYS A 93 -39.16 25.80 7.23
C LYS A 93 -39.08 26.47 5.86
#